data_AF-A0A9X3E6G6-F1
#
_entry.id   AF-A0A9X3E6G6-F1
#
_cell.length_a   1.000
_cell.length_b   1.000
_cell.length_c   1.000
_cell.angle_alpha   90.00
_cell.angle_beta   90.00
_cell.angle_gamma   90.00
#
_symmetry.space_group_name_H-M   'P 1'
#
loop_
_entity.id
_entity.type
_entity.pdbx_description
1 polymer ?
#
loop_
_entity_poly.entity_id
_entity_poly.type
_entity_poly.pdbx_seq_one_letter_code
_entity_poly.pdbx_strand_id
1 'polypeptide(L)'
;MPRHTENMRALREILTGLTRETAWPQKNEVSRNIDIAMSHVAWTPAVGAAATDAAARCFEVLQIVSRASSGAEKRAVAIRDGLAAIDELERVLDASA
;
A
#
# COMPACT_ATOMS: atom_id res chain seq x y z
N MET A 1 -10.02 -11.81 -13.01
CA MET A 1 -9.65 -10.71 -12.10
C MET A 1 -8.79 -9.74 -12.88
N PRO A 2 -8.99 -8.42 -12.73
CA PRO A 2 -8.05 -7.43 -13.27
C PRO A 2 -6.63 -7.66 -12.72
N ARG A 3 -5.60 -7.38 -13.52
CA ARG A 3 -4.19 -7.62 -13.12
C ARG A 3 -3.76 -6.74 -11.94
N HIS A 4 -4.34 -5.55 -11.76
CA HIS A 4 -4.05 -4.71 -10.60
C HIS A 4 -4.56 -5.30 -9.28
N THR A 5 -5.63 -6.12 -9.29
CA THR A 5 -6.16 -6.77 -8.08
C THR A 5 -5.16 -7.73 -7.42
N GLU A 6 -4.33 -8.42 -8.21
CA GLU A 6 -3.27 -9.29 -7.67
C GLU A 6 -2.20 -8.48 -6.92
N ASN A 7 -1.84 -7.31 -7.47
CA ASN A 7 -0.90 -6.39 -6.82
C ASN A 7 -1.49 -5.79 -5.54
N MET A 8 -2.78 -5.44 -5.54
CA MET A 8 -3.47 -4.95 -4.34
C MET A 8 -3.55 -6.02 -3.25
N ARG A 9 -3.78 -7.29 -3.62
CA ARG A 9 -3.69 -8.42 -2.68
C ARG A 9 -2.29 -8.56 -2.09
N ALA A 10 -1.25 -8.52 -2.92
CA ALA A 10 0.14 -8.60 -2.45
C ALA A 10 0.48 -7.47 -1.48
N LEU A 11 0.04 -6.23 -1.74
CA LEU A 11 0.22 -5.11 -0.82
C LEU A 11 -0.44 -5.35 0.55
N ARG A 12 -1.67 -5.89 0.57
CA ARG A 12 -2.37 -6.24 1.82
C ARG A 12 -1.63 -7.32 2.60
N GLU A 13 -1.15 -8.35 1.91
CA GLU A 13 -0.35 -9.44 2.51
C GLU A 13 0.96 -8.91 3.10
N ILE A 14 1.65 -8.01 2.40
CA ILE A 14 2.86 -7.35 2.90
C ILE A 14 2.53 -6.58 4.19
N LEU A 15 1.57 -5.65 4.15
CA LEU A 15 1.27 -4.76 5.28
C LEU A 15 0.82 -5.53 6.53
N THR A 16 0.02 -6.58 6.36
CA THR A 16 -0.46 -7.41 7.47
C THR A 16 0.60 -8.34 8.05
N GLY A 17 1.59 -8.73 7.24
CA GLY A 17 2.71 -9.60 7.64
C GLY A 17 3.96 -8.87 8.15
N LEU A 18 3.93 -7.54 8.25
CA LEU A 18 5.12 -6.78 8.65
C LEU A 18 5.52 -7.05 10.10
N THR A 19 6.80 -7.34 10.28
CA THR A 19 7.48 -7.28 11.58
C THR A 19 8.45 -6.09 11.57
N ARG A 20 9.04 -5.82 12.73
CA ARG A 20 10.04 -4.77 12.86
C ARG A 20 11.22 -4.99 11.90
N GLU A 21 11.64 -6.24 11.75
CA GLU A 21 12.79 -6.68 10.96
C GLU A 21 12.49 -6.68 9.47
N THR A 22 11.23 -6.93 9.08
CA THR A 22 10.84 -7.05 7.67
C THR A 22 10.29 -5.76 7.07
N ALA A 23 9.87 -4.78 7.88
CA ALA A 23 9.27 -3.53 7.41
C ALA A 23 10.10 -2.79 6.35
N TRP A 24 11.37 -2.47 6.61
CA TRP A 24 12.18 -1.76 5.62
C TRP A 24 12.58 -2.60 4.40
N PRO A 25 12.96 -3.89 4.55
CA PRO A 25 13.18 -4.77 3.41
C PRO A 25 12.03 -4.81 2.40
N GLN A 26 10.77 -4.67 2.85
CA GLN A 26 9.59 -4.70 1.98
C GLN A 26 9.34 -3.40 1.19
N LYS A 27 10.09 -2.31 1.45
CA LYS A 27 9.89 -1.01 0.77
C LYS A 27 9.82 -1.11 -0.75
N ASN A 28 10.79 -1.81 -1.36
CA ASN A 28 10.89 -1.87 -2.81
C ASN A 28 9.75 -2.69 -3.41
N GLU A 29 9.28 -3.70 -2.68
CA GLU A 29 8.17 -4.54 -3.11
C GLU A 29 6.85 -3.76 -3.07
N VAL A 30 6.63 -2.96 -2.03
CA VAL A 30 5.49 -2.03 -1.96
C VAL A 30 5.47 -1.08 -3.16
N SER A 31 6.60 -0.39 -3.43
CA SER A 31 6.69 0.54 -4.58
C SER A 31 6.41 -0.19 -5.90
N ARG A 32 7.03 -1.36 -6.10
CA ARG A 32 6.87 -2.16 -7.31
C ARG A 32 5.41 -2.56 -7.55
N ASN A 33 4.70 -3.02 -6.53
CA ASN A 33 3.31 -3.45 -6.70
C ASN A 33 2.39 -2.27 -7.05
N ILE A 34 2.62 -1.08 -6.48
CA ILE A 34 1.88 0.13 -6.85
C ILE A 34 2.17 0.52 -8.31
N ASP A 35 3.44 0.52 -8.73
CA ASP A 35 3.84 0.87 -10.09
C ASP A 35 3.25 -0.11 -11.13
N ILE A 36 3.30 -1.42 -10.85
CA ILE A 36 2.72 -2.44 -11.72
C ILE A 36 1.20 -2.27 -11.81
N ALA A 37 0.52 -2.04 -10.68
CA ALA A 37 -0.93 -1.85 -10.68
C ALA A 37 -1.35 -0.66 -11.55
N MET A 38 -0.64 0.47 -11.46
CA MET A 38 -0.91 1.64 -12.29
C MET A 38 -0.62 1.41 -13.78
N SER A 39 0.33 0.53 -14.13
CA SER A 39 0.71 0.25 -15.52
C SER A 39 -0.40 -0.40 -16.36
N HIS A 40 -1.46 -0.89 -15.70
CA HIS A 40 -2.56 -1.60 -16.33
C HIS A 40 -3.79 -0.72 -16.61
N VAL A 41 -3.78 0.55 -16.22
CA VAL A 41 -4.91 1.47 -16.38
C VAL A 41 -4.51 2.75 -17.10
N ALA A 42 -5.49 3.47 -17.63
CA ALA A 42 -5.27 4.80 -18.15
C ALA A 42 -4.92 5.77 -17.01
N TRP A 43 -3.86 6.57 -17.19
CA TRP A 43 -3.49 7.59 -16.21
C TRP A 43 -4.53 8.71 -16.15
N THR A 44 -4.99 9.03 -14.94
CA THR A 44 -5.86 10.19 -14.65
C THR A 44 -5.36 10.91 -13.39
N PRO A 45 -5.76 12.17 -13.15
CA PRO A 45 -5.45 12.86 -11.90
C PRO A 45 -5.94 12.10 -10.65
N ALA A 46 -7.07 11.40 -10.75
CA ALA A 46 -7.61 10.59 -9.65
C ALA A 46 -6.72 9.38 -9.36
N VAL A 47 -6.28 8.65 -10.40
CA VAL A 47 -5.32 7.54 -10.27
C VAL A 47 -4.02 8.03 -9.63
N GLY A 48 -3.49 9.15 -10.10
CA GLY A 48 -2.25 9.72 -9.55
C GLY A 48 -2.37 10.13 -8.08
N ALA A 49 -3.49 10.75 -7.70
CA ALA A 49 -3.76 11.14 -6.31
C ALA A 49 -3.88 9.92 -5.39
N ALA A 50 -4.68 8.92 -5.79
CA ALA A 50 -4.88 7.70 -5.02
C ALA A 50 -3.57 6.91 -4.86
N ALA A 51 -2.77 6.79 -5.93
CA ALA A 51 -1.48 6.11 -5.87
C ALA A 51 -0.47 6.82 -4.96
N THR A 52 -0.45 8.16 -4.99
CA THR A 52 0.42 8.96 -4.12
C THR A 52 0.04 8.79 -2.65
N ASP A 53 -1.26 8.82 -2.33
CA ASP A 53 -1.73 8.60 -0.96
C ASP A 53 -1.45 7.16 -0.49
N ALA A 54 -1.77 6.15 -1.31
CA ALA A 54 -1.48 4.75 -1.01
C ALA A 54 0.02 4.51 -0.76
N ALA A 55 0.89 5.09 -1.60
CA ALA A 55 2.33 5.03 -1.39
C ALA A 55 2.72 5.69 -0.06
N ALA A 56 2.27 6.92 0.20
CA ALA A 56 2.59 7.64 1.43
C ALA A 56 2.16 6.87 2.68
N ARG A 57 0.94 6.30 2.68
CA ARG A 57 0.41 5.51 3.79
C ARG A 57 1.17 4.21 3.97
N CYS A 58 1.45 3.47 2.90
CA CYS A 58 2.29 2.28 3.00
C CYS A 58 3.67 2.61 3.58
N PHE A 59 4.32 3.70 3.13
CA PHE A 59 5.59 4.15 3.69
C PHE A 59 5.51 4.52 5.18
N GLU A 60 4.42 5.18 5.59
CA GLU A 60 4.15 5.46 7.00
C GLU A 60 4.03 4.17 7.83
N VAL A 61 3.36 3.13 7.30
CA VAL A 61 3.32 1.81 7.95
C VAL A 61 4.73 1.23 8.12
N LEU A 62 5.55 1.20 7.06
CA LEU A 62 6.91 0.66 7.14
C LEU A 62 7.75 1.42 8.20
N GLN A 63 7.62 2.75 8.25
CA GLN A 63 8.29 3.57 9.25
C GLN A 63 7.79 3.29 10.67
N ILE A 64 6.49 3.18 10.89
CA ILE A 64 5.92 2.96 12.22
C ILE A 64 6.25 1.55 12.72
N VAL A 65 6.12 0.52 11.88
CA VAL A 65 6.40 -0.87 12.26
C VAL A 65 7.89 -1.12 12.52
N SER A 66 8.79 -0.50 11.75
CA SER A 66 10.24 -0.64 11.96
C SER A 66 10.77 0.00 13.25
N ARG A 67 10.01 0.93 13.85
CA ARG A 67 10.43 1.63 15.07
C ARG A 67 10.18 0.80 16.33
N ALA A 68 11.24 0.65 17.13
CA ALA A 68 11.21 -0.03 18.42
C ALA A 68 10.19 0.58 19.40
N SER A 69 10.05 1.90 19.40
CA SER A 69 9.20 2.66 20.32
C SER A 69 7.73 2.74 19.90
N SER A 70 7.37 2.25 18.71
CA SER A 70 5.97 2.24 18.28
C SER A 70 5.20 1.15 19.03
N GLY A 71 4.27 1.56 19.88
CA GLY A 71 3.34 0.67 20.56
C GLY A 71 2.38 -0.05 19.59
N ALA A 72 1.79 -1.15 20.05
CA ALA A 72 0.93 -2.02 19.24
C ALA A 72 -0.28 -1.27 18.66
N GLU A 73 -0.91 -0.38 19.43
CA GLU A 73 -2.04 0.42 18.97
C GLU A 73 -1.66 1.34 17.80
N LYS A 74 -0.53 2.04 17.92
CA LYS A 74 -0.03 2.91 16.84
C LYS A 74 0.27 2.12 15.58
N ARG A 75 0.85 0.92 15.70
CA ARG A 75 1.08 0.02 14.55
C ARG A 75 -0.24 -0.42 13.91
N ALA A 76 -1.22 -0.81 14.73
CA ALA A 76 -2.52 -1.24 14.25
C ALA A 76 -3.28 -0.14 13.50
N VAL A 77 -3.24 1.10 14.00
CA VAL A 77 -3.82 2.27 13.31
C VAL A 77 -3.13 2.50 11.97
N ALA A 78 -1.79 2.53 11.96
CA ALA A 78 -1.04 2.71 10.71
C ALA A 78 -1.36 1.63 9.68
N ILE A 79 -1.37 0.35 10.08
CA ILE A 79 -1.74 -0.76 9.18
C ILE A 79 -3.16 -0.58 8.65
N ARG A 80 -4.13 -0.22 9.50
CA ARG A 80 -5.51 0.03 9.07
C ARG A 80 -5.60 1.14 8.03
N ASP A 81 -4.92 2.26 8.27
CA ASP A 81 -4.93 3.42 7.36
C ASP A 81 -4.23 3.08 6.04
N GLY A 82 -3.14 2.32 6.09
CA GLY A 82 -2.46 1.78 4.90
C GLY A 82 -3.34 0.85 4.08
N LEU A 83 -4.08 -0.06 4.73
CA LEU A 83 -5.03 -0.95 4.05
C LEU A 83 -6.19 -0.17 3.42
N ALA A 84 -6.73 0.82 4.12
CA ALA A 84 -7.80 1.67 3.58
C ALA A 84 -7.34 2.45 2.32
N ALA A 85 -6.09 2.91 2.30
CA ALA A 85 -5.52 3.58 1.12
C ALA A 85 -5.29 2.62 -0.06
N ILE A 86 -4.92 1.36 0.21
CA ILE A 86 -4.85 0.31 -0.82
C ILE A 86 -6.24 0.02 -1.39
N ASP A 87 -7.26 -0.08 -0.54
CA ASP A 87 -8.64 -0.33 -0.96
C ASP A 87 -9.19 0.82 -1.84
N GLU A 88 -8.88 2.07 -1.47
CA GLU A 88 -9.24 3.24 -2.27
C GLU A 88 -8.50 3.30 -3.61
N LEU A 89 -7.20 2.97 -3.63
CA LEU A 89 -6.46 2.84 -4.87
C LEU A 89 -7.09 1.79 -5.78
N GLU A 90 -7.39 0.59 -5.27
CA GLU A 90 -8.04 -0.46 -6.05
C GLU A 90 -9.37 0.01 -6.65
N ARG A 91 -10.20 0.68 -5.86
CA ARG A 91 -11.49 1.24 -6.32
C ARG A 91 -11.32 2.26 -7.44
N VAL A 92 -10.30 3.12 -7.37
CA VAL A 92 -10.00 4.12 -8.40
C VAL A 92 -9.47 3.48 -9.67
N LEU A 93 -8.63 2.44 -9.54
CA LEU A 93 -8.14 1.66 -10.67
C LEU A 93 -9.29 0.92 -11.38
N ASP A 94 -10.20 0.31 -10.63
CA ASP A 94 -11.40 -0.35 -11.18
C ASP A 94 -12.32 0.62 -11.93
N ALA A 95 -12.46 1.86 -11.46
CA ALA A 95 -13.24 2.90 -12.13
C ALA A 95 -12.55 3.46 -13.39
N SER A 96 -11.26 3.17 -13.58
CA SER A 96 -10.43 3.67 -14.68
C SER A 96 -10.05 2.59 -15.71
N ALA A 97 -10.52 1.36 -15.51
CA ALA A 97 -10.29 0.18 -16.36
C ALA A 97 -11.44 -0.04 -17.35
#